data_AF-A0A9D9GTF4-F1
#
_entry.id   AF-A0A9D9GTF4-F1
#
_cell.length_a   1.000
_cell.length_b   1.000
_cell.length_c   1.000
_cell.angle_alpha   90.00
_cell.angle_beta   90.00
_cell.angle_gamma   90.00
#
_symmetry.space_group_name_H-M   'P 1'
#
loop_
_entity.id
_entity.type
_entity.pdbx_description
1 polymer ?
#
loop_
_entity_poly.entity_id
_entity_poly.type
_entity_poly.pdbx_seq_one_letter_code
_entity_poly.pdbx_strand_id
1 'polypeptide(L)'
;MKIRDQKGRTDQKSGYGRVFNDNKLGALISRVQATVISNGTELERMLLARCNTIADLDQFLQKCENGTQPDGVYVCPKKSLKKSTIIQNLKADNEKVIEPDLLIFEVSPKQMLCNVVELKDGDTFDTKKVIGEKEHLEHFSKDFGSQISFKTQYFMCGFNQDDKEELNIGLKGAFKLKELLTGRELCSMLKINYDEIVNLRKADGEDNLYHFVSELLDIPKVRAEIEKQLKALNQ
;
A
#
# COMPACT_ATOMS: atom_id res chain seq x y z
N MET A 1 -11.45 -0.07 -2.45
CA MET A 1 -11.84 -1.46 -2.15
C MET A 1 -13.21 -1.47 -1.50
N LYS A 2 -14.09 -2.40 -1.91
CA LYS A 2 -15.46 -2.48 -1.40
C LYS A 2 -15.70 -3.69 -0.49
N ILE A 3 -16.46 -3.50 0.58
CA ILE A 3 -16.83 -4.53 1.57
C ILE A 3 -17.61 -5.66 0.91
N ARG A 4 -18.52 -5.33 -0.01
CA ARG A 4 -19.35 -6.29 -0.73
C ARG A 4 -18.56 -7.28 -1.59
N ASP A 5 -17.33 -6.92 -1.98
CA ASP A 5 -16.47 -7.78 -2.80
C ASP A 5 -15.59 -8.71 -1.94
N GLN A 6 -15.58 -8.52 -0.61
CA GLN A 6 -14.76 -9.30 0.30
C GLN A 6 -15.44 -10.58 0.76
N LYS A 7 -14.65 -11.66 0.79
CA LYS A 7 -15.07 -12.92 1.42
C LYS A 7 -14.83 -12.81 2.92
N GLY A 8 -15.93 -12.73 3.67
CA GLY A 8 -15.88 -12.82 5.13
C GLY A 8 -15.54 -14.22 5.60
N ARG A 9 -15.25 -14.36 6.88
CA ARG A 9 -15.13 -15.65 7.55
C ARG A 9 -16.48 -16.34 7.61
N THR A 10 -16.51 -17.62 7.22
CA THR A 10 -17.70 -18.48 7.25
C THR A 10 -17.64 -19.52 8.37
N ASP A 11 -16.54 -19.60 9.10
CA ASP A 11 -16.36 -20.57 10.18
C ASP A 11 -17.16 -20.18 11.42
N GLN A 12 -18.02 -21.08 11.88
CA GLN A 12 -18.84 -20.91 13.10
C GLN A 12 -18.00 -20.86 14.38
N LYS A 13 -16.69 -21.14 14.30
CA LYS A 13 -15.73 -21.04 15.41
C LYS A 13 -14.85 -19.78 15.31
N SER A 14 -15.18 -18.83 14.45
CA SER A 14 -14.38 -17.59 14.34
C SER A 14 -14.49 -16.74 15.61
N GLY A 15 -13.41 -16.01 15.92
CA GLY A 15 -13.44 -15.02 17.00
C GLY A 15 -14.53 -13.96 16.80
N TYR A 16 -14.78 -13.56 15.55
CA TYR A 16 -15.79 -12.55 15.20
C TYR A 16 -17.21 -12.96 15.61
N GLY A 17 -17.60 -14.21 15.36
CA GLY A 17 -18.94 -14.70 15.74
C GLY A 17 -19.14 -14.74 17.27
N ARG A 18 -18.09 -15.09 18.03
CA ARG A 18 -18.14 -15.16 19.50
C ARG A 18 -18.31 -13.80 20.18
N VAL A 19 -17.82 -12.71 19.59
CA VAL A 19 -17.92 -11.36 20.17
C VAL A 19 -19.38 -10.96 20.39
N PHE A 20 -20.27 -11.29 19.44
CA PHE A 20 -21.68 -10.88 19.48
C PHE A 20 -22.65 -12.05 19.70
N ASN A 21 -22.14 -13.27 19.82
CA ASN A 21 -22.93 -14.50 19.71
C ASN A 21 -23.86 -14.45 18.49
N ASP A 22 -23.31 -14.04 17.34
CA ASP A 22 -24.03 -13.93 16.08
C ASP A 22 -23.05 -14.11 14.90
N ASN A 23 -23.21 -15.20 14.16
CA ASN A 23 -22.32 -15.54 13.06
C ASN A 23 -22.50 -14.62 11.85
N LYS A 24 -23.71 -14.07 11.62
CA LYS A 24 -23.94 -13.16 10.49
C LYS A 24 -23.26 -11.82 10.75
N LEU A 25 -23.41 -11.30 11.98
CA LEU A 25 -22.71 -10.08 12.38
C LEU A 25 -21.19 -10.30 12.39
N GLY A 26 -20.72 -11.43 12.91
CA GLY A 26 -19.31 -11.79 12.86
C GLY A 26 -18.75 -11.86 11.44
N ALA A 27 -19.49 -12.45 10.50
CA ALA A 27 -19.11 -12.49 9.09
C ALA A 27 -19.02 -11.09 8.48
N LEU A 28 -20.00 -10.21 8.75
CA LEU A 28 -19.98 -8.82 8.27
C LEU A 28 -18.76 -8.05 8.79
N ILE A 29 -18.46 -8.13 10.10
CA ILE A 29 -17.27 -7.50 10.69
C ILE A 29 -15.98 -8.05 10.07
N SER A 30 -15.91 -9.35 9.82
CA SER A 30 -14.74 -9.95 9.18
C SER A 30 -14.53 -9.45 7.74
N ARG A 31 -15.60 -9.13 6.99
CA ARG A 31 -15.49 -8.49 5.67
C ARG A 31 -14.93 -7.08 5.77
N VAL A 32 -15.33 -6.30 6.78
CA VAL A 32 -14.75 -4.98 7.05
C VAL A 32 -13.25 -5.11 7.25
N GLN A 33 -12.81 -6.03 8.11
CA GLN A 33 -11.37 -6.25 8.34
C GLN A 33 -10.63 -6.71 7.08
N ALA A 34 -11.21 -7.64 6.29
CA ALA A 34 -10.63 -8.05 5.02
C ALA A 34 -10.50 -6.88 4.03
N THR A 35 -11.46 -5.96 4.04
CA THR A 35 -11.43 -4.72 3.24
C THR A 35 -10.27 -3.83 3.67
N VAL A 36 -10.10 -3.61 4.98
CA VAL A 36 -8.98 -2.83 5.54
C VAL A 36 -7.63 -3.40 5.13
N ILE A 37 -7.45 -4.72 5.23
CA ILE A 37 -6.21 -5.39 4.82
C ILE A 37 -5.95 -5.18 3.32
N SER A 38 -7.00 -5.32 2.51
CA SER A 38 -6.89 -5.25 1.05
C SER A 38 -6.74 -3.81 0.52
N ASN A 39 -6.99 -2.78 1.33
CA ASN A 39 -6.82 -1.38 0.93
C ASN A 39 -5.38 -1.06 0.51
N GLY A 40 -4.38 -1.63 1.18
CA GLY A 40 -2.97 -1.42 0.80
C GLY A 40 -2.68 -1.94 -0.60
N THR A 41 -3.05 -3.19 -0.89
CA THR A 41 -2.90 -3.79 -2.22
C THR A 41 -3.72 -3.07 -3.29
N GLU A 42 -4.91 -2.59 -2.94
CA GLU A 42 -5.74 -1.80 -3.85
C GLU A 42 -5.10 -0.45 -4.18
N LEU A 43 -4.50 0.23 -3.21
CA LEU A 43 -3.77 1.47 -3.43
C LEU A 43 -2.62 1.25 -4.41
N GLU A 44 -1.80 0.21 -4.21
CA GLU A 44 -0.74 -0.16 -5.16
C GLU A 44 -1.30 -0.38 -6.57
N ARG A 45 -2.40 -1.12 -6.70
CA ARG A 45 -3.06 -1.37 -7.98
C ARG A 45 -3.52 -0.06 -8.65
N MET A 46 -4.11 0.85 -7.88
CA MET A 46 -4.56 2.16 -8.37
C MET A 46 -3.40 3.03 -8.86
N LEU A 47 -2.26 3.01 -8.16
CA LEU A 47 -1.05 3.72 -8.58
C LEU A 47 -0.50 3.12 -9.88
N LEU A 48 -0.27 1.81 -9.90
CA LEU A 48 0.32 1.11 -11.06
C LEU A 48 -0.53 1.23 -12.32
N ALA A 49 -1.87 1.24 -12.20
CA ALA A 49 -2.78 1.42 -13.33
C ALA A 49 -2.63 2.79 -14.03
N ARG A 50 -1.97 3.77 -13.39
CA ARG A 50 -1.74 5.13 -13.91
C ARG A 50 -0.30 5.39 -14.30
N CYS A 51 0.59 4.42 -14.10
CA CYS A 51 2.02 4.58 -14.32
C CYS A 51 2.49 3.86 -15.58
N ASN A 52 3.64 4.27 -16.12
CA ASN A 52 4.36 3.50 -17.13
C ASN A 52 5.04 2.30 -16.46
N THR A 53 4.39 1.14 -16.47
CA THR A 53 4.91 -0.04 -15.76
C THR A 53 5.98 -0.79 -16.56
N ILE A 54 7.04 -1.23 -15.88
CA ILE A 54 8.10 -2.06 -16.43
C ILE A 54 7.66 -3.53 -16.36
N ALA A 55 7.47 -4.16 -17.51
CA ALA A 55 7.08 -5.57 -17.59
C ALA A 55 8.23 -6.52 -17.28
N ASP A 56 9.44 -6.19 -17.76
CA ASP A 56 10.68 -6.94 -17.58
C ASP A 56 11.78 -5.95 -17.14
N LEU A 57 12.30 -6.15 -15.93
CA LEU A 57 13.27 -5.24 -15.32
C LEU A 57 14.63 -5.33 -15.99
N ASP A 58 15.10 -6.54 -16.30
CA ASP A 58 16.44 -6.75 -16.85
C ASP A 58 16.51 -6.15 -18.26
N GLN A 59 15.48 -6.37 -19.08
CA GLN A 59 15.38 -5.75 -20.40
C GLN A 59 15.31 -4.22 -20.32
N PHE A 60 14.57 -3.68 -19.34
CA PHE A 60 14.47 -2.24 -19.14
C PHE A 60 15.82 -1.61 -18.78
N LEU A 61 16.56 -2.22 -17.84
CA LEU A 61 17.88 -1.75 -17.43
C LEU A 61 18.86 -1.77 -18.61
N GLN A 62 18.87 -2.86 -19.39
CA GLN A 62 19.70 -2.96 -20.60
C GLN A 62 19.38 -1.87 -21.62
N LYS A 63 18.09 -1.56 -21.85
CA LYS A 63 17.69 -0.46 -22.76
C LYS A 63 18.17 0.91 -22.26
N CYS A 64 18.16 1.12 -20.95
CA CYS A 64 18.67 2.34 -20.33
C CYS A 64 20.18 2.48 -20.52
N GLU A 65 20.95 1.42 -20.26
CA GLU A 65 22.41 1.40 -20.46
C GLU A 65 22.81 1.64 -21.91
N ASN A 66 22.03 1.09 -22.84
CA ASN A 66 22.23 1.29 -24.28
C ASN A 66 21.72 2.66 -24.78
N GLY A 67 21.13 3.50 -23.92
CA GLY A 67 20.58 4.81 -24.32
C GLY A 67 19.38 4.74 -25.26
N THR A 68 18.68 3.60 -25.28
CA THR A 68 17.51 3.36 -26.16
C THR A 68 16.18 3.51 -25.45
N GLN A 69 16.18 3.57 -24.11
CA GLN A 69 14.98 3.83 -23.33
C GLN A 69 14.64 5.32 -23.39
N PRO A 70 13.39 5.70 -23.76
CA PRO A 70 12.98 7.10 -23.74
C PRO A 70 12.99 7.70 -22.33
N ASP A 71 13.24 9.00 -22.26
CA ASP A 71 13.11 9.77 -21.02
C ASP A 71 11.71 9.62 -20.43
N GLY A 72 11.63 9.51 -19.10
CA GLY A 72 10.35 9.30 -18.44
C GLY A 72 10.47 8.80 -17.01
N VAL A 73 9.30 8.61 -16.40
CA VAL A 73 9.16 7.93 -15.11
C VAL A 73 8.54 6.57 -15.35
N TYR A 74 9.16 5.54 -14.82
CA TYR A 74 8.77 4.15 -15.00
C TYR A 74 8.70 3.45 -13.65
N VAL A 75 7.74 2.56 -13.46
CA VAL A 75 7.54 1.85 -12.19
C VAL A 75 7.72 0.36 -12.41
N CYS A 76 8.57 -0.30 -11.65
CA CYS A 76 8.68 -1.76 -11.67
C CYS A 76 7.73 -2.36 -10.63
N PRO A 77 6.66 -3.06 -11.07
CA PRO A 77 5.79 -3.76 -10.13
C PRO A 77 6.52 -4.94 -9.47
N LYS A 78 6.13 -5.27 -8.22
CA LYS A 78 6.69 -6.40 -7.46
C LYS A 78 6.74 -7.73 -8.23
N LYS A 79 5.73 -7.99 -9.08
CA LYS A 79 5.68 -9.19 -9.95
C LYS A 79 6.81 -9.26 -10.99
N SER A 80 7.23 -8.10 -11.52
CA SER A 80 8.28 -8.00 -12.52
C SER A 80 9.65 -7.99 -11.84
N LEU A 81 9.75 -7.30 -10.71
CA LEU A 81 10.92 -7.31 -9.84
C LEU A 81 11.32 -8.74 -9.44
N LYS A 82 10.36 -9.55 -8.99
CA LYS A 82 10.59 -10.95 -8.61
C LYS A 82 11.13 -11.84 -9.72
N LYS A 83 10.96 -11.46 -10.99
CA LYS A 83 11.44 -12.24 -12.14
C LYS A 83 12.85 -11.84 -12.59
N SER A 84 13.34 -10.69 -12.13
CA SER A 84 14.67 -10.19 -12.48
C SER A 84 15.76 -11.13 -12.01
N THR A 85 16.69 -11.42 -12.91
CA THR A 85 17.91 -12.19 -12.61
C THR A 85 18.75 -11.52 -11.53
N ILE A 86 18.81 -10.19 -11.50
CA ILE A 86 19.49 -9.42 -10.43
C ILE A 86 18.90 -9.78 -9.07
N ILE A 87 17.56 -9.76 -8.95
CA ILE A 87 16.88 -10.09 -7.68
C ILE A 87 17.05 -11.57 -7.31
N GLN A 88 17.03 -12.47 -8.29
CA GLN A 88 17.26 -13.89 -8.04
C GLN A 88 18.68 -14.15 -7.52
N ASN A 89 19.68 -13.45 -8.07
CA ASN A 89 21.07 -13.56 -7.61
C ASN A 89 21.23 -13.01 -6.19
N LEU A 90 20.67 -11.82 -5.90
CA LEU A 90 20.70 -11.24 -4.55
C LEU A 90 20.09 -12.19 -3.51
N LYS A 91 19.02 -12.92 -3.87
CA LYS A 91 18.40 -13.92 -2.99
C LYS A 91 19.22 -15.18 -2.79
N ALA A 92 19.97 -15.60 -3.81
CA ALA A 92 20.86 -16.75 -3.70
C ALA A 92 22.00 -16.46 -2.72
N ASP A 93 22.49 -15.22 -2.70
CA ASP A 93 23.53 -14.77 -1.78
C ASP A 93 22.99 -14.43 -0.38
N ASN A 94 21.69 -14.16 -0.25
CA ASN A 94 21.03 -13.79 0.99
C ASN A 94 19.55 -14.22 1.02
N GLU A 95 19.22 -15.26 1.81
CA GLU A 95 17.86 -15.81 1.88
C GLU A 95 16.77 -14.81 2.33
N LYS A 96 17.15 -13.62 2.82
CA LYS A 96 16.22 -12.61 3.37
C LYS A 96 16.12 -11.31 2.56
N VAL A 97 16.34 -11.34 1.24
CA VAL A 97 16.03 -10.15 0.42
C VAL A 97 14.53 -9.90 0.43
N ILE A 98 14.12 -8.85 1.15
CA ILE A 98 12.74 -8.36 1.20
C ILE A 98 12.58 -7.31 0.11
N GLU A 99 11.61 -7.53 -0.78
CA GLU A 99 11.41 -6.62 -1.90
C GLU A 99 10.52 -5.43 -1.49
N PRO A 100 10.88 -4.21 -1.92
CA PRO A 100 10.07 -3.02 -1.72
C PRO A 100 8.73 -3.15 -2.45
N ASP A 101 7.80 -2.26 -2.12
CA ASP A 101 6.50 -2.21 -2.79
C ASP A 101 6.60 -1.59 -4.18
N LEU A 102 7.41 -0.52 -4.34
CA LEU A 102 7.62 0.15 -5.61
C LEU A 102 9.12 0.41 -5.87
N LEU A 103 9.54 0.18 -7.12
CA LEU A 103 10.76 0.79 -7.67
C LEU A 103 10.37 1.79 -8.74
N ILE A 104 10.81 3.02 -8.60
CA ILE A 104 10.50 4.12 -9.51
C ILE A 104 11.80 4.56 -10.17
N PHE A 105 11.85 4.43 -11.49
CA PHE A 105 12.99 4.82 -12.31
C PHE A 105 12.69 6.15 -12.99
N GLU A 106 13.54 7.15 -12.76
CA GLU A 106 13.55 8.39 -13.53
C GLU A 106 14.69 8.33 -14.52
N VAL A 107 14.34 8.32 -15.81
CA VAL A 107 15.26 8.29 -16.94
C VAL A 107 15.31 9.68 -17.53
N SER A 108 16.50 10.31 -17.50
CA SER A 108 16.74 11.58 -18.16
C SER A 108 18.23 11.76 -18.50
N PRO A 109 18.57 12.65 -19.44
CA PRO A 109 19.96 12.91 -19.82
C PRO A 109 20.78 13.54 -18.68
N LYS A 110 20.10 14.20 -17.73
CA LYS A 110 20.73 14.85 -16.59
C LYS A 110 20.98 13.89 -15.43
N GLN A 111 20.11 12.90 -15.27
CA GLN A 111 20.11 12.04 -14.10
C GLN A 111 19.32 10.76 -14.34
N MET A 112 19.88 9.64 -13.87
CA MET A 112 19.26 8.32 -13.80
C MET A 112 19.05 7.96 -12.33
N LEU A 113 17.80 8.04 -11.86
CA LEU A 113 17.43 7.73 -10.47
C LEU A 113 16.64 6.44 -10.35
N CYS A 114 16.91 5.67 -9.30
CA CYS A 114 16.08 4.56 -8.83
C CYS A 114 15.61 4.89 -7.41
N ASN A 115 14.34 5.20 -7.24
CA ASN A 115 13.71 5.45 -5.96
C ASN A 115 13.05 4.16 -5.47
N VAL A 116 13.55 3.62 -4.38
CA VAL A 116 13.06 2.43 -3.67
C VAL A 116 12.03 2.88 -2.65
N VAL A 117 10.76 2.53 -2.83
CA VAL A 117 9.68 3.05 -1.98
C VAL A 117 8.94 1.92 -1.28
N GLU A 118 8.88 2.01 0.05
CA GLU A 118 7.91 1.26 0.86
C GLU A 118 6.63 2.09 0.98
N LEU A 119 5.48 1.50 0.68
CA LEU A 119 4.21 2.21 0.61
C LEU A 119 3.29 1.80 1.75
N LYS A 120 2.88 2.78 2.54
CA LYS A 120 1.93 2.59 3.63
C LYS A 120 0.68 3.42 3.39
N ASP A 121 -0.47 2.79 3.62
CA ASP A 121 -1.76 3.45 3.45
C ASP A 121 -2.06 4.44 4.60
N GLY A 122 -1.58 4.17 5.81
CA GLY A 122 -1.76 5.03 6.99
C GLY A 122 -0.44 5.39 7.67
N ASP A 123 -0.53 5.95 8.88
CA ASP A 123 0.57 6.60 9.61
C ASP A 123 0.85 6.04 11.02
N THR A 124 0.00 5.13 11.52
CA THR A 124 0.17 4.53 12.84
C THR A 124 0.92 3.20 12.74
N PHE A 125 2.17 3.16 13.19
CA PHE A 125 3.05 2.01 13.02
C PHE A 125 3.52 1.37 14.34
N ASP A 126 3.66 0.04 14.31
CA ASP A 126 4.35 -0.70 15.38
C ASP A 126 5.86 -0.42 15.31
N THR A 127 6.45 -0.02 16.44
CA THR A 127 7.85 0.44 16.49
C THR A 127 8.88 -0.61 16.09
N LYS A 128 8.67 -1.89 16.41
CA LYS A 128 9.63 -2.94 16.01
C LYS A 128 9.58 -3.18 14.51
N LYS A 129 8.41 -2.99 13.91
CA LYS A 129 8.20 -3.14 12.48
C LYS A 129 8.90 -2.04 11.69
N VAL A 130 8.84 -0.79 12.15
CA VAL A 130 9.41 0.37 11.43
C VAL A 130 10.93 0.31 11.31
N ILE A 131 11.65 -0.08 12.38
CA ILE A 131 13.12 -0.17 12.35
C ILE A 131 13.56 -1.23 11.34
N GLY A 132 12.93 -2.41 11.36
CA GLY A 132 13.20 -3.46 10.38
C GLY A 132 12.88 -3.02 8.95
N GLU A 133 11.78 -2.31 8.72
CA GLU A 133 11.44 -1.76 7.40
C GLU A 133 12.52 -0.79 6.89
N LYS A 134 13.07 0.07 7.75
CA LYS A 134 14.19 0.95 7.37
C LYS A 134 15.44 0.16 7.01
N GLU A 135 15.85 -0.77 7.88
CA GLU A 135 17.04 -1.59 7.64
C GLU A 135 16.92 -2.34 6.32
N HIS A 136 15.75 -2.89 6.01
CA HIS A 136 15.50 -3.58 4.74
C HIS A 136 15.60 -2.63 3.54
N LEU A 137 15.02 -1.44 3.60
CA LEU A 137 15.13 -0.45 2.52
C LEU A 137 16.57 -0.01 2.28
N GLU A 138 17.34 0.21 3.35
CA GLU A 138 18.75 0.59 3.26
C GLU A 138 19.61 -0.50 2.62
N HIS A 139 19.45 -1.74 3.08
CA HIS A 139 20.19 -2.89 2.52
C HIS A 139 19.79 -3.14 1.07
N PHE A 140 18.48 -3.21 0.78
CA PHE A 140 17.99 -3.42 -0.58
C PHE A 140 18.54 -2.35 -1.53
N SER A 141 18.46 -1.07 -1.14
CA SER A 141 18.91 0.05 -1.98
C SER A 141 20.41 0.01 -2.25
N LYS A 142 21.20 -0.40 -1.27
CA LYS A 142 22.65 -0.55 -1.43
C LYS A 142 22.99 -1.72 -2.34
N ASP A 143 22.41 -2.89 -2.05
CA ASP A 143 22.74 -4.13 -2.73
C ASP A 143 22.24 -4.10 -4.18
N PHE A 144 20.97 -3.76 -4.39
CA PHE A 144 20.39 -3.58 -5.73
C PHE A 144 21.05 -2.41 -6.48
N GLY A 145 21.29 -1.29 -5.81
CA GLY A 145 21.93 -0.11 -6.39
C GLY A 145 23.35 -0.37 -6.90
N SER A 146 24.07 -1.32 -6.29
CA SER A 146 25.40 -1.75 -6.76
C SER A 146 25.39 -2.51 -8.08
N GLN A 147 24.23 -3.03 -8.49
CA GLN A 147 24.05 -3.87 -9.67
C GLN A 147 23.51 -3.10 -10.88
N ILE A 148 23.22 -1.80 -10.74
CA ILE A 148 22.58 -0.99 -11.78
C ILE A 148 23.29 0.35 -11.99
N SER A 149 23.14 0.93 -13.16
CA SER A 149 23.71 2.23 -13.53
C SER A 149 22.96 3.45 -12.95
N PHE A 150 21.95 3.22 -12.11
CA PHE A 150 21.12 4.27 -11.51
C PHE A 150 21.61 4.67 -10.13
N LYS A 151 21.59 5.98 -9.83
CA LYS A 151 21.75 6.43 -8.45
C LYS A 151 20.51 6.03 -7.66
N THR A 152 20.71 5.26 -6.60
CA THR A 152 19.62 4.70 -5.80
C THR A 152 19.34 5.53 -4.55
N GLN A 153 18.06 5.74 -4.24
CA GLN A 153 17.56 6.39 -3.03
C GLN A 153 16.39 5.57 -2.46
N TYR A 154 16.11 5.70 -1.17
CA TYR A 154 14.95 5.05 -0.57
C TYR A 154 14.03 6.04 0.14
N PHE A 155 12.76 5.68 0.19
CA PHE A 155 11.73 6.46 0.85
C PHE A 155 10.70 5.56 1.54
N MET A 156 10.17 6.05 2.65
CA MET A 156 8.95 5.56 3.27
C MET A 156 7.81 6.51 2.93
N CYS A 157 6.74 6.00 2.32
CA CYS A 157 5.58 6.81 1.94
C CYS A 157 4.39 6.54 2.85
N GLY A 158 3.86 7.58 3.50
CA GLY A 158 2.54 7.57 4.14
C GLY A 158 1.51 8.20 3.22
N PHE A 159 0.71 7.40 2.51
CA PHE A 159 -0.09 7.91 1.38
C PHE A 159 -1.23 8.86 1.80
N ASN A 160 -1.91 8.58 2.91
CA ASN A 160 -3.00 9.41 3.42
C ASN A 160 -2.55 10.43 4.48
N GLN A 161 -1.24 10.62 4.66
CA GLN A 161 -0.69 11.61 5.58
C GLN A 161 -0.11 12.78 4.76
N ASP A 162 -0.62 13.98 5.02
CA ASP A 162 -0.25 15.21 4.31
C ASP A 162 0.92 15.96 4.99
N ASP A 163 1.24 15.62 6.25
CA ASP A 163 2.33 16.21 7.02
C ASP A 163 3.46 15.18 7.28
N LYS A 164 4.66 15.49 6.79
CA LYS A 164 5.84 14.64 7.02
C LYS A 164 6.29 14.61 8.47
N GLU A 165 5.97 15.62 9.27
CA GLU A 165 6.28 15.64 10.70
C GLU A 165 5.36 14.69 11.46
N GLU A 166 4.07 14.69 11.16
CA GLU A 166 3.14 13.71 11.72
C GLU A 166 3.54 12.28 11.33
N LEU A 167 3.94 12.08 10.06
CA LEU A 167 4.46 10.80 9.60
C LEU A 167 5.76 10.41 10.35
N ASN A 168 6.65 11.37 10.59
CA ASN A 168 7.87 11.14 11.34
C ASN A 168 7.59 10.71 12.78
N ILE A 169 6.64 11.37 13.44
CA ILE A 169 6.18 11.04 14.79
C ILE A 169 5.55 9.65 14.82
N GLY A 170 4.69 9.31 13.85
CA GLY A 170 4.08 7.99 13.71
C GLY A 170 5.11 6.87 13.50
N LEU A 171 6.18 7.17 12.77
CA LEU A 171 7.36 6.32 12.57
C LEU A 171 8.39 6.43 13.71
N LYS A 172 8.09 7.20 14.75
CA LYS A 172 8.90 7.41 15.97
C LYS A 172 10.33 7.86 15.67
N GLY A 173 10.48 8.72 14.67
CA GLY A 173 11.77 9.30 14.27
C GLY A 173 12.74 8.29 13.63
N ALA A 174 12.28 7.09 13.27
CA ALA A 174 13.16 6.09 12.65
C ALA A 174 13.72 6.55 11.29
N PHE A 175 12.93 7.30 10.53
CA PHE A 175 13.31 7.88 9.24
C PHE A 175 13.63 9.38 9.40
N LYS A 176 14.49 9.93 8.53
CA LYS A 176 14.68 11.39 8.41
C LYS A 176 13.58 11.96 7.52
N LEU A 177 13.24 13.23 7.67
CA LEU A 177 12.20 13.88 6.85
C LEU A 177 12.45 13.83 5.34
N LYS A 178 13.73 13.83 4.94
CA LYS A 178 14.13 13.67 3.53
C LYS A 178 13.94 12.25 2.99
N GLU A 179 13.78 11.26 3.87
CA GLU A 179 13.51 9.84 3.56
C GLU A 179 11.99 9.56 3.60
N LEU A 180 11.16 10.59 3.79
CA LEU A 180 9.71 10.50 3.88
C LEU A 180 9.04 11.13 2.67
N LEU A 181 7.94 10.51 2.24
CA LEU A 181 7.04 11.02 1.21
C LEU A 181 5.61 11.03 1.76
N THR A 182 4.89 12.12 1.50
CA THR A 182 3.43 12.14 1.53
C THR A 182 2.88 11.47 0.26
N GLY A 183 1.58 11.12 0.25
CA GLY A 183 0.95 10.61 -0.97
C GLY A 183 0.97 11.60 -2.14
N ARG A 184 0.90 12.90 -1.87
CA ARG A 184 1.01 13.96 -2.89
C ARG A 184 2.41 14.01 -3.49
N GLU A 185 3.45 13.90 -2.66
CA GLU A 185 4.85 13.87 -3.13
C GLU A 185 5.12 12.60 -3.95
N LEU A 186 4.64 11.44 -3.50
CA LEU A 186 4.73 10.19 -4.29
C LEU A 186 4.02 10.33 -5.64
N CYS A 187 2.80 10.85 -5.68
CA CYS A 187 2.08 11.05 -6.94
C CYS A 187 2.77 12.06 -7.87
N SER A 188 3.39 13.09 -7.30
CA SER A 188 4.19 14.06 -8.06
C SER A 188 5.42 13.39 -8.68
N MET A 189 6.12 12.54 -7.92
CA MET A 189 7.23 11.71 -8.42
C MET A 189 6.79 10.79 -9.55
N LEU A 190 5.63 10.15 -9.39
CA LEU A 190 5.03 9.25 -10.39
C LEU A 190 4.41 9.98 -11.59
N LYS A 191 4.26 11.30 -11.54
CA LYS A 191 3.56 12.14 -12.53
C LYS A 191 2.09 11.73 -12.74
N ILE A 192 1.38 11.43 -11.65
CA ILE A 192 -0.04 11.05 -11.65
C ILE A 192 -0.88 11.97 -10.76
N ASN A 193 -2.20 11.96 -10.93
CA ASN A 193 -3.12 12.80 -10.17
C ASN A 193 -3.49 12.15 -8.80
N TYR A 194 -3.02 12.76 -7.71
CA TYR A 194 -3.35 12.33 -6.35
C TYR A 194 -4.84 12.44 -6.02
N ASP A 195 -5.47 13.58 -6.36
CA ASP A 195 -6.86 13.84 -5.97
C ASP A 195 -7.84 12.90 -6.70
N GLU A 196 -7.50 12.45 -7.90
CA GLU A 196 -8.26 11.41 -8.60
C GLU A 196 -8.32 10.10 -7.79
N ILE A 197 -7.18 9.66 -7.25
CA ILE A 197 -7.10 8.43 -6.44
C ILE A 197 -7.88 8.59 -5.14
N VAL A 198 -7.72 9.73 -4.46
CA VAL A 198 -8.45 10.02 -3.22
C VAL A 198 -9.95 10.06 -3.47
N ASN A 199 -10.42 10.69 -4.56
CA ASN A 199 -11.84 10.79 -4.86
C ASN A 199 -12.46 9.42 -5.18
N LEU A 200 -11.75 8.55 -5.90
CA LEU A 200 -12.21 7.17 -6.11
C LEU A 200 -12.37 6.40 -4.79
N ARG A 201 -11.42 6.58 -3.87
CA ARG A 201 -11.49 5.94 -2.55
C ARG A 201 -12.59 6.52 -1.66
N LYS A 202 -12.89 7.81 -1.78
CA LYS A 202 -14.04 8.44 -1.10
C LYS A 202 -15.36 7.83 -1.58
N ALA A 203 -15.53 7.67 -2.89
CA ALA A 203 -16.70 7.02 -3.47
C ALA A 203 -16.84 5.55 -2.99
N ASP A 204 -15.74 4.80 -2.92
CA ASP A 204 -15.74 3.47 -2.31
C ASP A 204 -16.12 3.52 -0.81
N GLY A 205 -15.71 4.55 -0.09
CA GLY A 205 -16.07 4.76 1.32
C GLY A 205 -17.56 4.99 1.53
N GLU A 206 -18.19 5.82 0.69
CA GLU A 206 -19.64 6.06 0.71
C GLU A 206 -20.42 4.77 0.41
N ASP A 207 -19.98 4.03 -0.59
CA ASP A 207 -20.56 2.73 -0.94
C ASP A 207 -20.43 1.71 0.20
N ASN A 208 -19.25 1.67 0.83
CA ASN A 208 -18.98 0.81 1.97
C ASN A 208 -19.89 1.12 3.15
N LEU A 209 -20.11 2.41 3.44
CA LEU A 209 -21.03 2.84 4.50
C LEU A 209 -22.45 2.37 4.20
N TYR A 210 -22.94 2.63 2.99
CA TYR A 210 -24.28 2.22 2.59
C TYR A 210 -24.46 0.69 2.70
N HIS A 211 -23.53 -0.07 2.12
CA HIS A 211 -23.60 -1.53 2.15
C HIS A 211 -23.51 -2.08 3.58
N PHE A 212 -22.61 -1.55 4.40
CA PHE A 212 -22.44 -1.97 5.79
C PHE A 212 -23.71 -1.74 6.61
N VAL A 213 -24.32 -0.55 6.50
CA VAL A 213 -25.57 -0.24 7.21
C VAL A 213 -26.72 -1.13 6.73
N SER A 214 -26.84 -1.35 5.41
CA SER A 214 -27.87 -2.25 4.86
C SER A 214 -27.74 -3.66 5.43
N GLU A 215 -26.54 -4.24 5.38
CA GLU A 215 -26.29 -5.60 5.90
C GLU A 215 -26.47 -5.69 7.42
N LEU A 216 -26.13 -4.64 8.17
CA LEU A 216 -26.39 -4.57 9.61
C LEU A 216 -27.90 -4.63 9.90
N LEU A 217 -28.69 -3.83 9.18
CA LEU A 217 -30.14 -3.79 9.35
C LEU A 217 -30.80 -5.10 8.92
N ASP A 218 -30.21 -5.87 8.01
CA ASP A 218 -30.73 -7.19 7.61
C ASP A 218 -30.53 -8.28 8.67
N ILE A 219 -29.75 -8.02 9.73
CA ILE A 219 -29.60 -8.93 10.87
C ILE A 219 -30.69 -8.63 11.91
N PRO A 220 -31.68 -9.52 12.13
CA PRO A 220 -32.86 -9.20 12.96
C PRO A 220 -32.52 -8.79 14.40
N LYS A 221 -31.54 -9.47 15.01
CA LYS A 221 -31.05 -9.17 16.36
C LYS A 221 -30.48 -7.75 16.45
N VAL A 222 -29.74 -7.33 15.43
CA VAL A 222 -29.12 -6.00 15.37
C VAL A 222 -30.18 -4.93 15.14
N ARG A 223 -31.08 -5.15 14.17
CA ARG A 223 -32.20 -4.23 13.90
C ARG A 223 -33.03 -3.96 15.16
N ALA A 224 -33.44 -5.00 15.86
CA ALA A 224 -34.23 -4.88 17.08
C ALA A 224 -33.51 -4.08 18.17
N GLU A 225 -32.20 -4.28 18.34
CA GLU A 225 -31.41 -3.51 19.31
C GLU A 225 -31.26 -2.05 18.89
N ILE A 226 -31.02 -1.75 17.60
CA ILE A 226 -30.96 -0.38 17.08
C ILE A 226 -32.30 0.34 17.32
N GLU A 227 -33.43 -0.28 16.99
CA GLU A 227 -34.77 0.30 17.21
C GLU A 227 -35.02 0.61 18.70
N LYS A 228 -34.56 -0.27 19.59
CA LYS A 228 -34.65 -0.07 21.04
C LYS A 228 -33.83 1.14 21.50
N GLN A 229 -32.58 1.27 21.04
CA GLN A 229 -31.71 2.40 21.37
C GLN A 229 -32.25 3.72 20.83
N LEU A 230 -32.78 3.74 19.59
CA LEU A 230 -33.39 4.94 19.00
C LEU A 230 -34.64 5.39 19.77
N LYS A 231 -35.46 4.46 20.28
CA LYS A 231 -36.59 4.83 21.15
C LYS A 231 -36.14 5.48 22.45
N ALA A 232 -35.05 4.98 23.04
CA ALA A 232 -34.49 5.54 24.28
C ALA A 232 -33.89 6.94 24.09
N LEU A 233 -33.35 7.26 22.91
CA LEU A 233 -32.81 8.59 22.60
C LEU A 233 -33.89 9.67 22.40
N ASN A 234 -35.13 9.27 22.14
CA ASN A 234 -36.26 10.16 21.90
C ASN A 234 -37.18 10.31 23.12
N GLN A 235 -36.74 9.82 24.29
CA GLN A 235 -37.40 9.97 25.60
C GLN A 235 -36.58 10.91 26.48
#